data_AF-A0A0Q7FS31-F1
#
_entry.id   AF-A0A0Q7FS31-F1
#
_cell.length_a   1.000
_cell.length_b   1.000
_cell.length_c   1.000
_cell.angle_alpha   90.00
_cell.angle_beta   90.00
_cell.angle_gamma   90.00
#
_symmetry.space_group_name_H-M   'P 1'
#
loop_
_entity.id
_entity.type
_entity.pdbx_description
1 polymer ?
#
loop_
_entity_poly.entity_id
_entity_poly.type
_entity_poly.pdbx_seq_one_letter_code
_entity_poly.pdbx_strand_id
1 'polypeptide(L)' 'MFIAGESYDLATPIGYAKITVKKANFPEYRVIFKEYESGHMLYLGKPGKLFSHDLRSFILNSTDKINLNIKTN' A
#
# COMPACT_ATOMS: atom_id res chain seq x y z
N MET A 1 -1.96 2.63 -6.55
CA MET A 1 -0.63 2.56 -5.92
C MET A 1 -0.82 2.18 -4.47
N PHE A 2 -0.16 1.13 -4.02
CA PHE A 2 -0.20 0.65 -2.65
C PHE A 2 1.12 1.02 -1.97
N ILE A 3 1.06 1.77 -0.88
CA ILE A 3 2.22 2.17 -0.08
C ILE A 3 2.07 1.53 1.28
N ALA A 4 2.98 0.63 1.60
CA ALA A 4 3.15 0.11 2.95
C ALA A 4 4.23 0.93 3.66
N GLY A 5 4.04 1.18 4.95
CA GLY A 5 5.11 1.64 5.82
C GLY A 5 4.90 1.16 7.24
N GLU A 6 5.93 1.33 8.04
CA GLU A 6 6.01 0.76 9.36
C GLU A 6 6.05 1.85 10.42
N SER A 7 5.21 1.71 11.45
CA SER A 7 5.03 2.75 12.49
C SER A 7 6.27 2.99 13.33
N TYR A 8 7.19 2.01 13.41
CA TYR A 8 8.43 2.09 14.18
C TYR A 8 9.67 2.16 13.28
N ASP A 9 9.50 2.42 11.97
CA ASP A 9 10.63 2.66 11.08
C ASP A 9 11.17 4.10 11.23
N LEU A 10 12.36 4.20 11.80
CA LEU A 10 13.09 5.44 11.96
C LEU A 10 14.05 5.73 10.81
N ALA A 11 14.36 4.75 9.95
CA ALA A 11 15.20 4.92 8.78
C ALA A 11 14.40 5.53 7.62
N THR A 12 13.18 5.04 7.39
CA THR A 12 12.26 5.59 6.37
C THR A 12 10.84 5.85 6.90
N PRO A 13 10.66 6.89 7.74
CA PRO A 13 9.34 7.20 8.30
C PRO A 13 8.27 7.41 7.22
N ILE A 14 7.10 6.76 7.41
CA ILE A 14 5.97 6.80 6.46
C ILE A 14 5.48 8.22 6.12
N GLY A 15 5.72 9.19 7.02
CA GLY A 15 5.42 10.60 6.77
C GLY A 15 6.07 11.15 5.50
N TYR A 16 7.30 10.73 5.18
CA TYR A 16 7.98 11.14 3.94
C TYR A 16 7.28 10.60 2.70
N ALA A 17 6.79 9.36 2.71
CA ALA A 17 6.04 8.79 1.60
C ALA A 17 4.72 9.56 1.39
N LYS A 18 3.99 9.88 2.47
CA LYS A 18 2.76 10.68 2.40
C LYS A 18 3.00 12.07 1.80
N ILE A 19 4.07 12.75 2.23
CA ILE A 19 4.46 14.07 1.70
C ILE A 19 4.82 13.97 0.21
N THR A 20 5.57 12.95 -0.19
CA THR A 20 5.97 12.74 -1.59
C THR A 20 4.74 12.55 -2.48
N VAL A 21 3.78 11.71 -2.08
CA VAL A 21 2.52 11.52 -2.82
C VAL A 21 1.76 12.84 -2.97
N LYS A 22 1.65 13.61 -1.87
CA LYS A 22 0.98 14.92 -1.89
C LYS A 22 1.67 15.90 -2.84
N LYS A 23 3.01 15.98 -2.80
CA LYS A 23 3.81 16.86 -3.68
C LYS A 23 3.75 16.43 -5.14
N ALA A 24 3.66 15.13 -5.42
CA ALA A 24 3.50 14.59 -6.77
C ALA A 24 2.09 14.77 -7.34
N ASN A 25 1.15 15.31 -6.55
CA ASN A 25 -0.24 15.52 -6.93
C ASN A 25 -0.92 14.26 -7.49
N PHE A 26 -0.62 13.10 -6.88
CA PHE A 26 -1.30 11.88 -7.27
C PHE A 26 -2.78 11.92 -6.87
N PRO A 27 -3.69 11.38 -7.70
CA PRO A 27 -5.10 11.33 -7.33
C PRO A 27 -5.28 10.48 -6.07
N GLU A 28 -5.82 11.09 -5.01
CA GLU A 28 -5.91 10.48 -3.68
C GLU A 28 -6.66 9.13 -3.72
N TYR A 29 -7.72 9.03 -4.53
CA TYR A 29 -8.49 7.81 -4.71
C TYR A 29 -7.72 6.64 -5.35
N ARG A 30 -6.53 6.90 -5.93
CA ARG A 30 -5.64 5.88 -6.52
C ARG A 30 -4.49 5.49 -5.61
N VAL A 31 -4.38 6.07 -4.41
CA VAL A 31 -3.32 5.77 -3.46
C VAL A 31 -3.92 5.15 -2.20
N ILE A 32 -3.39 4.00 -1.79
CA ILE A 32 -3.75 3.32 -0.56
C ILE A 32 -2.52 3.32 0.33
N PHE A 33 -2.66 3.88 1.53
CA PHE A 33 -1.65 3.80 2.57
C PHE A 33 -2.04 2.71 3.57
N LYS A 34 -1.07 1.85 3.91
CA LYS A 34 -1.20 0.85 4.97
C LYS A 34 -0.01 0.97 5.91
N GLU A 35 -0.32 1.13 7.18
CA GLU A 35 0.68 1.23 8.25
C GLU A 35 0.61 -0.02 9.12
N TYR A 36 1.79 -0.55 9.46
CA TYR A 36 1.92 -1.77 10.24
C TYR A 36 2.78 -1.50 11.48
N GLU A 37 2.40 -2.07 12.61
CA GLU A 37 3.16 -1.99 13.86
C GLU A 37 4.42 -2.86 13.78
N SER A 38 5.42 -2.40 13.05
CA SER A 38 6.73 -3.03 12.93
C SER A 38 7.84 -1.99 12.78
N GLY A 39 9.09 -2.43 12.87
CA GLY A 39 10.24 -1.65 12.39
C GLY A 39 10.41 -1.79 10.87
N HIS A 40 11.54 -1.32 10.35
CA HIS A 40 11.90 -1.25 8.92
C HIS A 40 11.73 -2.53 8.09
N MET A 41 11.59 -3.70 8.73
CA MET A 41 11.58 -5.01 8.07
C MET A 41 10.17 -5.60 8.13
N LEU A 42 9.21 -4.95 7.47
CA LEU A 42 7.79 -5.35 7.44
C LEU A 42 7.54 -6.82 7.07
N TYR A 43 8.43 -7.41 6.26
CA TYR A 43 8.28 -8.77 5.76
C TYR A 43 8.62 -9.87 6.77
N LEU A 44 9.06 -9.52 7.98
CA LEU A 44 9.39 -10.48 9.03
C LEU A 44 8.21 -10.72 9.99
N GLY A 45 8.10 -11.95 10.49
CA GLY A 45 7.20 -12.31 11.59
C GLY A 45 5.70 -12.13 11.30
N LYS A 46 4.94 -11.71 12.32
CA LYS A 46 3.49 -11.51 12.23
C LYS A 46 3.10 -10.35 11.27
N PRO A 47 3.77 -9.19 11.28
CA PRO A 47 3.49 -8.11 10.31
C PRO A 47 3.62 -8.58 8.86
N GLY A 48 4.61 -9.42 8.55
CA GLY A 48 4.82 -9.94 7.19
C GLY A 48 3.63 -10.75 6.65
N LYS A 49 2.95 -11.53 7.50
CA LYS A 49 1.75 -12.27 7.09
C LYS A 49 0.59 -11.33 6.75
N LEU A 50 0.39 -10.30 7.56
CA LEU A 50 -0.68 -9.32 7.35
C LEU A 50 -0.40 -8.48 6.09
N PHE A 51 0.84 -7.99 5.93
CA PHE A 51 1.29 -7.30 4.72
C PHE A 51 1.09 -8.14 3.46
N SER A 52 1.50 -9.42 3.48
CA SER A 52 1.34 -10.31 2.34
C SER A 52 -0.14 -10.53 1.97
N HIS A 53 -1.01 -10.65 2.98
CA HIS A 53 -2.45 -10.77 2.77
C HIS A 53 -3.03 -9.50 2.12
N ASP A 54 -2.73 -8.32 2.67
CA ASP A 54 -3.22 -7.05 2.16
C ASP A 54 -2.73 -6.77 0.74
N LEU A 55 -1.45 -7.05 0.46
CA LEU A 55 -0.88 -6.88 -0.88
C LEU A 55 -1.55 -7.82 -1.88
N ARG A 56 -1.79 -9.08 -1.52
CA ARG A 56 -2.51 -10.03 -2.37
C ARG A 56 -3.93 -9.54 -2.66
N SER A 57 -4.63 -9.07 -1.64
CA SER A 57 -5.98 -8.51 -1.79
C SER A 57 -5.98 -7.27 -2.69
N PHE A 58 -4.97 -6.41 -2.58
CA PHE A 58 -4.81 -5.25 -3.46
C PHE A 58 -4.63 -5.66 -4.94
N ILE A 59 -3.77 -6.65 -5.21
CA ILE A 59 -3.50 -7.15 -6.57
C ILE A 59 -4.77 -7.75 -7.17
N LEU A 60 -5.46 -8.63 -6.45
CA LEU A 60 -6.64 -9.33 -6.96
C LEU A 60 -7.82 -8.37 -7.21
N ASN A 61 -8.11 -7.48 -6.25
CA ASN A 61 -9.18 -6.49 -6.43
C ASN A 61 -8.89 -5.46 -7.53
N SER A 62 -7.61 -5.22 -7.83
CA SER A 62 -7.23 -4.37 -8.96
C SER A 62 -7.55 -5.06 -10.30
N THR A 63 -7.40 -6.37 -10.37
CA THR A 63 -7.71 -7.17 -11.57
C THR A 63 -9.22 -7.28 -11.81
N ASP A 64 -10.03 -7.42 -10.76
CA ASP A 64 -11.50 -7.53 -10.91
C ASP A 64 -12.12 -6.23 -11.45
N LYS A 65 -11.61 -5.06 -11.04
CA LYS A 65 -12.04 -3.76 -11.59
C LYS A 65 -11.65 -3.58 -13.06
N ILE A 66 -10.51 -4.13 -13.49
CA ILE A 66 -10.11 -4.11 -14.90
C ILE A 66 -11.05 -4.98 -15.73
N ASN A 67 -11.36 -6.20 -15.27
CA ASN A 67 -12.23 -7.13 -15.98
C ASN A 67 -13.68 -6.63 -16.13
N LEU A 68 -14.19 -5.86 -15.17
CA LEU A 68 -15.52 -5.21 -15.24
C LEU A 68 -15.58 -4.10 -16.31
N ASN A 69 -14.50 -3.32 -16.48
CA ASN A 69 -14.42 -2.27 -17.51
C ASN A 69 -14.22 -2.81 -18.93
N ILE A 70 -13.72 -4.04 -19.08
CA ILE A 70 -13.56 -4.68 -20.39
C ILE A 70 -14.88 -5.29 -20.88
N LYS A 71 -15.77 -5.72 -19.98
CA LYS A 71 -17.09 -6.32 -20.34
C LYS A 71 -18.18 -5.30 -20.65
N THR A 72 -17.92 -4.01 -20.46
CA THR A 72 -18.90 -2.92 -20.64
C THR A 72 -18.59 -2.02 -21.85
N ASN A 73 -17.60 -2.39 -22.66
CA ASN A 73 -17.35 -1.84 -24.01
C ASN A 73 -17.60 -2.91 -25.07
#